data_AF-A0A8S3BWH7-F1
#
_entry.id   AF-A0A8S3BWH7-F1
#
_cell.length_a   1.000
_cell.length_b   1.000
_cell.length_c   1.000
_cell.angle_alpha   90.00
_cell.angle_beta   90.00
_cell.angle_gamma   90.00
#
_symmetry.space_group_name_H-M   'P 1'
#
loop_
_entity.id
_entity.type
_entity.pdbx_description
1 polymer ?
#
loop_
_entity_poly.entity_id
_entity_poly.type
_entity_poly.pdbx_seq_one_letter_code
_entity_poly.pdbx_strand_id
1 'polypeptide(L)' 'VVSSPELDLLTERIVKQGEKVRELKTNKSTPKPDADEAVKELLALKEQYKKLTGIDYKPT' A
#
# COMPACT_ATOMS: atom_id res chain seq x y z
N VAL A 1 -8.26 -5.58 23.24
CA VAL A 1 -7.62 -4.47 22.51
C VAL A 1 -6.61 -5.09 21.57
N VAL A 2 -7.02 -5.46 20.36
CA VAL A 2 -6.11 -6.10 19.39
C VAL A 2 -5.58 -5.01 18.46
N SER A 3 -4.88 -4.05 19.04
CA SER A 3 -4.15 -3.01 18.31
C SER A 3 -2.69 -3.40 18.36
N SER A 4 -2.24 -4.14 17.36
CA SER A 4 -0.83 -4.47 17.20
C SER A 4 -0.15 -3.27 16.55
N PRO A 5 0.94 -2.71 17.11
CA PRO A 5 1.63 -1.55 16.53
C PRO A 5 2.14 -1.84 15.11
N GLU A 6 2.40 -3.10 14.78
CA GLU A 6 2.73 -3.54 13.42
C GLU A 6 1.59 -3.30 12.42
N LEU A 7 0.34 -3.44 12.86
CA LEU A 7 -0.83 -3.25 12.02
C LEU A 7 -1.05 -1.78 11.67
N ASP A 8 -0.85 -0.89 12.65
CA ASP A 8 -0.94 0.56 12.45
C ASP A 8 0.18 1.07 11.52
N LEU A 9 1.40 0.57 11.69
CA LEU A 9 2.51 0.86 10.77
C LEU A 9 2.22 0.32 9.36
N LEU A 10 1.61 -0.85 9.25
CA LEU A 10 1.30 -1.48 7.98
C LEU A 10 0.20 -0.72 7.23
N THR A 11 -0.87 -0.31 7.90
CA THR A 11 -1.93 0.52 7.28
C THR A 11 -1.37 1.87 6.84
N GLU A 12 -0.55 2.52 7.66
CA GLU A 12 0.09 3.78 7.29
C GLU A 12 0.96 3.62 6.02
N ARG A 13 1.74 2.53 5.95
CA ARG A 13 2.52 2.19 4.75
C ARG A 13 1.63 1.93 3.53
N ILE A 14 0.52 1.22 3.68
CA ILE A 14 -0.42 0.98 2.56
C ILE A 14 -1.01 2.28 2.04
N VAL A 15 -1.40 3.20 2.93
CA VAL A 15 -1.95 4.52 2.55
C VAL A 15 -0.88 5.32 1.80
N LYS A 16 0.30 5.49 2.41
CA LYS A 16 1.41 6.24 1.80
C LYS A 16 1.80 5.66 0.44
N GLN A 17 1.87 4.33 0.34
CA GLN A 17 2.20 3.67 -0.93
C GLN A 17 1.09 3.82 -1.96
N GLY A 18 -0.18 3.79 -1.55
CA GLY A 18 -1.33 4.00 -2.41
C GLY A 18 -1.37 5.42 -2.99
N GLU A 19 -1.10 6.42 -2.16
CA GLU A 19 -0.94 7.81 -2.59
C GLU A 19 0.23 7.95 -3.57
N LYS A 20 1.39 7.38 -3.24
CA LYS A 20 2.56 7.36 -4.13
C LYS A 20 2.22 6.73 -5.49
N VAL A 21 1.57 5.56 -5.52
CA VAL A 21 1.10 4.94 -6.77
C VAL A 21 0.15 5.85 -7.53
N ARG A 22 -0.76 6.55 -6.85
CA ARG A 22 -1.69 7.48 -7.48
C ARG A 22 -0.96 8.67 -8.09
N GLU A 23 -0.02 9.28 -7.37
CA GLU A 23 0.82 10.38 -7.84
C GLU A 23 1.73 9.97 -8.99
N LEU A 24 2.37 8.80 -8.90
CA LEU A 24 3.23 8.25 -9.96
C LEU A 24 2.43 7.92 -11.22
N LYS A 25 1.15 7.57 -11.10
CA LYS A 25 0.28 7.29 -12.26
C LYS A 25 -0.40 8.54 -12.81
N THR A 26 -0.63 9.57 -12.01
CA THR A 26 -1.18 10.86 -12.47
C THR A 26 -0.11 11.77 -13.06
N ASN A 27 1.14 11.64 -12.60
CA ASN A 27 2.26 12.38 -13.13
C ASN A 27 2.74 11.75 -14.45
N LYS A 28 2.47 12.42 -15.58
CA LYS A 28 2.80 11.93 -16.93
C LYS A 28 4.31 11.76 -17.19
N SER A 29 5.17 12.28 -16.30
CA SER A 29 6.64 12.20 -16.41
C SER A 29 7.25 11.06 -15.61
N THR A 30 6.45 10.25 -14.90
CA THR A 30 7.00 9.17 -14.08
C THR A 30 7.45 8.00 -14.96
N PRO A 31 8.66 7.46 -14.73
CA PRO A 31 9.09 6.22 -15.34
C PRO A 31 8.10 5.09 -15.04
N LYS A 32 7.65 4.36 -16.08
CA LYS A 32 6.88 3.12 -15.93
C LYS A 32 7.41 2.17 -14.83
N PRO A 33 8.74 1.91 -14.73
CA PRO A 33 9.25 1.00 -13.70
C PRO A 33 8.95 1.47 -12.27
N ASP A 34 9.02 2.79 -12.00
CA ASP A 34 8.77 3.33 -10.65
C ASP A 34 7.31 3.13 -10.24
N ALA A 35 6.38 3.33 -11.17
CA ALA A 35 4.97 3.09 -10.93
C ALA A 35 4.67 1.60 -10.72
N ASP A 36 5.27 0.71 -11.52
CA ASP A 36 5.10 -0.75 -11.40
C ASP A 36 5.69 -1.30 -10.09
N GLU A 37 6.86 -0.82 -9.69
CA GLU A 37 7.50 -1.18 -8.42
C GLU A 37 6.65 -0.70 -7.24
N ALA A 38 6.14 0.54 -7.31
CA ALA A 38 5.28 1.06 -6.27
C ALA A 38 3.95 0.27 -6.13
N VAL A 39 3.38 -0.18 -7.25
CA VAL A 39 2.18 -1.04 -7.28
C VAL A 39 2.48 -2.41 -6.69
N LYS A 40 3.63 -3.01 -6.99
CA LYS A 40 4.06 -4.30 -6.40
C LYS A 40 4.19 -4.21 -4.89
N GLU A 41 4.84 -3.16 -4.38
CA GLU A 41 4.93 -2.93 -2.94
C GLU A 41 3.55 -2.76 -2.30
N LEU A 42 2.65 -2.00 -2.94
CA LEU A 42 1.28 -1.82 -2.45
C LEU A 42 0.53 -3.15 -2.34
N LEU A 43 0.67 -4.04 -3.32
CA LEU A 43 0.09 -5.39 -3.30
C LEU A 43 0.67 -6.23 -2.16
N ALA A 44 2.00 -6.24 -1.99
CA ALA A 44 2.66 -6.99 -0.92
C ALA A 44 2.24 -6.52 0.47
N LEU A 45 2.10 -5.20 0.68
CA LEU A 45 1.64 -4.63 1.94
C LEU A 45 0.17 -5.01 2.23
N LYS A 46 -0.70 -4.98 1.21
CA LYS A 46 -2.10 -5.43 1.34
C LYS A 46 -2.20 -6.92 1.68
N GLU A 47 -1.35 -7.76 1.09
CA GLU A 47 -1.28 -9.18 1.43
C GLU A 47 -0.82 -9.40 2.87
N GLN A 48 0.18 -8.66 3.35
CA GLN A 48 0.58 -8.71 4.77
C GLN A 48 -0.59 -8.29 5.68
N TYR A 49 -1.32 -7.25 5.31
CA TYR A 49 -2.44 -6.77 6.12
C TYR A 49 -3.55 -7.82 6.20
N LYS A 50 -3.86 -8.46 5.07
CA LYS A 50 -4.79 -9.58 5.01
C LYS A 50 -4.30 -10.79 5.81
N LYS A 51 -3.01 -11.10 5.79
CA LYS A 51 -2.45 -12.20 6.59
C LYS A 51 -2.54 -11.93 8.09
N LEU A 52 -2.36 -10.67 8.52
CA LEU A 52 -2.41 -10.28 9.92
C LEU A 52 -3.85 -10.12 10.45
N THR A 53 -4.77 -9.56 9.64
CA THR A 53 -6.14 -9.25 10.07
C THR A 53 -7.19 -10.25 9.59
N GLY A 54 -6.88 -11.02 8.55
CA GLY A 54 -7.86 -11.77 7.78
C GLY A 54 -8.71 -10.93 6.83
N ILE A 55 -8.48 -9.62 6.74
CA ILE A 55 -9.34 -8.66 6.02
C ILE A 55 -8.58 -8.03 4.85
N ASP A 56 -9.22 -7.96 3.68
CA ASP A 56 -8.68 -7.25 2.53
C ASP A 56 -8.71 -5.73 2.76
N TYR A 57 -7.54 -5.09 2.69
CA TYR A 57 -7.46 -3.63 2.78
C TYR A 57 -7.99 -2.98 1.50
N LYS A 58 -9.20 -2.41 1.60
CA LYS A 58 -9.80 -1.59 0.54
C LYS A 58 -9.56 -0.10 0.80
N PRO A 59 -8.68 0.57 0.03
CA PRO A 59 -8.68 2.03 0.02
C PRO A 59 -10.01 2.48 -0.61
N THR A 60 -10.82 3.20 0.17
CA THR A 60 -11.98 3.94 -0.34
C THR A 60 -11.51 5.31 -0.82
#